data_AF-A0A3R9Y8D2-F1
#
_entry.id   AF-A0A3R9Y8D2-F1
#
_cell.length_a   1.000
_cell.length_b   1.000
_cell.length_c   1.000
_cell.angle_alpha   90.00
_cell.angle_beta   90.00
_cell.angle_gamma   90.00
#
_symmetry.space_group_name_H-M   'P 1'
#
loop_
_entity.id
_entity.type
_entity.pdbx_description
1 polymer ?
#
loop_
_entity_poly.entity_id
_entity_poly.type
_entity_poly.pdbx_seq_one_letter_code
_entity_poly.pdbx_strand_id
1 'polypeptide(L)'
;MRYAFNPDHQGGRAAGSSECLIEVKVRATDVPYLTARDYRSRRSTMASAASLLPDRPHRVGILVARSQRRMMLSPFFSKCDGLLVVDPGARTRVFRANAKRTGLSTCDLVLSSGIAKLVCGFIARPDLDRLSTAGIDVRIGSCARTVDALVRGFDALPAA
;
A
#
# COMPACT_ATOMS: atom_id res chain seq x y z
N MET A 1 -49.44 12.35 11.90
CA MET A 1 -49.27 10.88 11.92
C MET A 1 -48.16 10.54 12.90
N ARG A 2 -48.52 9.95 14.04
CA ARG A 2 -47.62 9.49 15.09
C ARG A 2 -47.38 7.99 14.88
N TYR A 3 -46.14 7.54 14.84
CA TYR A 3 -45.82 6.13 15.01
C TYR A 3 -45.18 5.94 16.38
N ALA A 4 -45.88 5.21 17.23
CA ALA A 4 -45.42 4.72 18.52
C ALA A 4 -44.60 3.44 18.30
N PHE A 5 -43.43 3.35 18.94
CA PHE A 5 -42.65 2.12 19.04
C PHE A 5 -42.62 1.73 20.51
N ASN A 6 -43.31 0.65 20.85
CA ASN A 6 -43.33 0.03 22.18
C ASN A 6 -42.04 -0.78 22.39
N PRO A 7 -41.34 -0.63 23.52
CA PRO A 7 -40.36 -1.59 23.97
C PRO A 7 -40.82 -2.21 25.29
N ASP A 8 -41.18 -3.49 25.30
CA ASP A 8 -41.02 -4.36 26.47
C ASP A 8 -41.33 -5.82 26.10
N HIS A 9 -40.32 -6.69 26.18
CA HIS A 9 -40.34 -7.79 27.15
C HIS A 9 -39.00 -8.55 27.21
N GLN A 10 -38.63 -8.83 28.45
CA GLN A 10 -37.45 -9.50 28.95
C GLN A 10 -37.44 -11.02 28.72
N GLY A 11 -36.23 -11.60 28.74
CA GLY A 11 -35.96 -12.78 29.57
C GLY A 11 -35.84 -14.13 28.86
N GLY A 12 -34.67 -14.77 28.97
CA GLY A 12 -34.53 -16.21 28.69
C GLY A 12 -33.09 -16.67 28.50
N ARG A 13 -32.44 -17.09 29.60
CA ARG A 13 -31.14 -17.79 29.65
C ARG A 13 -31.18 -19.14 28.92
N ALA A 14 -30.07 -19.54 28.28
CA ALA A 14 -29.12 -20.57 28.75
C ALA A 14 -28.44 -21.37 27.61
N ALA A 15 -27.13 -21.57 27.81
CA ALA A 15 -26.31 -22.76 27.50
C ALA A 15 -25.95 -23.13 26.04
N GLY A 16 -24.66 -23.43 25.84
CA GLY A 16 -24.09 -24.03 24.63
C GLY A 16 -22.92 -23.21 24.08
N SER A 17 -21.76 -23.20 24.73
CA SER A 17 -20.64 -24.08 24.35
C SER A 17 -20.07 -23.76 22.95
N SER A 18 -18.96 -23.02 22.93
CA SER A 18 -17.78 -23.25 22.07
C SER A 18 -16.85 -22.04 22.17
N GLU A 19 -16.02 -22.05 23.20
CA GLU A 19 -14.82 -21.23 23.29
C GLU A 19 -13.84 -21.70 22.20
N CYS A 20 -13.63 -20.88 21.17
CA CYS A 20 -12.45 -20.99 20.32
C CYS A 20 -11.39 -20.02 20.84
N LEU A 21 -10.77 -20.39 21.97
CA LEU A 21 -9.51 -19.83 22.40
C LEU A 21 -8.43 -20.28 21.41
N ILE A 22 -7.91 -19.35 20.62
CA ILE A 22 -6.67 -19.59 19.87
C ILE A 22 -5.53 -19.35 20.85
N GLU A 23 -5.12 -20.40 21.57
CA GLU A 23 -3.85 -20.42 22.28
C GLU A 23 -2.70 -20.39 21.26
N VAL A 24 -2.06 -19.23 21.08
CA VAL A 24 -0.79 -19.15 20.35
C VAL A 24 0.31 -19.62 21.30
N LYS A 25 0.57 -20.93 21.27
CA LYS A 25 1.69 -21.55 21.99
C LYS A 25 2.99 -21.23 21.28
N VAL A 26 3.66 -20.16 21.68
CA VAL A 26 5.02 -19.83 21.23
C VAL A 26 5.98 -20.85 21.84
N ARG A 27 6.37 -21.87 21.07
CA ARG A 27 7.49 -22.74 21.42
C ARG A 27 8.79 -21.94 21.25
N ALA A 28 9.38 -21.56 22.37
CA ALA A 28 10.78 -21.19 22.44
C ALA A 28 11.63 -22.44 22.20
N THR A 29 12.22 -22.55 21.01
CA THR A 29 13.28 -23.53 20.74
C THR A 29 14.63 -22.84 20.82
N ASP A 30 15.39 -23.28 21.83
CA ASP A 30 16.84 -23.36 21.94
C ASP A 30 17.70 -22.41 21.09
N VAL A 31 18.20 -21.37 21.77
CA VAL A 31 19.42 -20.68 21.37
C VAL A 31 20.59 -21.34 22.11
N PRO A 32 21.42 -22.17 21.46
CA PRO A 32 22.64 -22.64 22.11
C PRO A 32 23.62 -21.46 22.22
N TYR A 33 23.96 -21.11 23.47
CA TYR A 33 25.12 -20.28 23.80
C TYR A 33 26.38 -20.95 23.27
N LEU A 34 26.95 -20.43 22.17
CA LEU A 34 28.28 -20.82 21.71
C LEU A 34 29.33 -19.84 22.25
N THR A 35 30.26 -20.43 22.98
CA THR A 35 31.39 -19.81 23.68
C THR A 35 32.41 -19.17 22.73
N ALA A 36 33.11 -18.14 23.22
CA ALA A 36 34.00 -17.22 22.51
C ALA A 36 35.31 -17.81 21.93
N ARG A 37 35.38 -19.10 21.55
CA ARG A 37 36.60 -19.75 21.05
C ARG A 37 36.63 -20.13 19.56
N ASP A 38 35.54 -19.92 18.81
CA ASP A 38 35.45 -20.30 17.38
C ASP A 38 35.53 -19.14 16.37
N TYR A 39 36.07 -17.98 16.75
CA TYR A 39 36.17 -16.81 15.86
C TYR A 39 37.28 -16.91 14.78
N ARG A 40 38.07 -18.00 14.72
CA ARG A 40 39.32 -18.02 13.91
C ARG A 40 39.37 -18.95 12.70
N SER A 41 38.27 -19.52 12.23
CA SER A 41 38.33 -20.29 10.98
C SER A 41 36.97 -20.55 10.33
N ARG A 42 36.35 -19.50 9.76
CA ARG A 42 35.29 -19.62 8.75
C ARG A 42 35.09 -18.29 8.01
N ARG A 43 36.09 -17.93 7.20
CA ARG A 43 35.80 -17.19 5.96
C ARG A 43 34.90 -18.09 5.12
N SER A 44 33.90 -17.48 4.51
CA SER A 44 32.94 -18.07 3.57
C SER A 44 31.67 -18.65 4.20
N THR A 45 30.56 -17.99 3.85
CA THR A 45 29.21 -18.54 3.76
C THR A 45 28.38 -18.58 5.04
N MET A 46 27.91 -17.42 5.51
CA MET A 46 26.55 -17.30 6.01
C MET A 46 25.89 -16.08 5.37
N ALA A 47 25.14 -16.38 4.32
CA ALA A 47 24.26 -15.47 3.63
C ALA A 47 23.24 -14.89 4.62
N SER A 48 23.17 -13.56 4.57
CA SER A 48 22.16 -12.72 5.18
C SER A 48 20.76 -13.33 5.07
N ALA A 49 20.22 -13.76 6.21
CA ALA A 49 18.78 -14.04 6.38
C ALA A 49 18.05 -12.80 6.93
N ALA A 50 18.59 -11.60 6.71
CA ALA A 50 17.82 -10.37 6.85
C ALA A 50 16.99 -10.21 5.56
N SER A 51 15.73 -10.63 5.64
CA SER A 51 14.64 -10.25 4.74
C SER A 51 15.04 -9.72 3.37
N LEU A 52 15.16 -10.62 2.40
CA LEU A 52 15.03 -10.31 0.96
C LEU A 52 13.58 -9.84 0.66
N LEU A 53 13.09 -8.82 1.36
CA LEU A 53 12.14 -7.94 0.72
C LEU A 53 12.93 -7.39 -0.47
N PRO A 54 12.52 -7.64 -1.72
CA PRO A 54 13.17 -6.97 -2.84
C PRO A 54 13.14 -5.50 -2.46
N ASP A 55 14.27 -4.83 -2.58
CA ASP A 55 14.30 -3.38 -2.52
C ASP A 55 13.16 -2.95 -3.47
N ARG A 56 12.05 -2.44 -2.92
CA ARG A 56 10.90 -1.96 -3.71
C ARG A 56 11.01 -0.46 -4.06
N PRO A 57 12.16 0.25 -3.99
CA PRO A 57 12.19 1.70 -4.20
C PRO A 57 11.96 2.08 -5.67
N HIS A 58 11.87 1.09 -6.57
CA HIS A 58 11.67 1.30 -7.99
C HIS A 58 10.20 1.32 -8.43
N ARG A 59 9.25 0.96 -7.54
CA ARG A 59 7.83 0.95 -7.92
C ARG A 59 7.25 2.35 -7.92
N VAL A 60 6.72 2.74 -9.07
CA VAL A 60 6.05 4.03 -9.27
C VAL A 60 4.55 3.78 -9.44
N GLY A 61 3.75 4.40 -8.59
CA GLY A 61 2.31 4.47 -8.77
C GLY A 61 1.91 5.64 -9.64
N ILE A 62 0.93 5.44 -10.52
CA ILE A 62 0.36 6.48 -11.36
C ILE A 62 -1.15 6.47 -11.17
N LEU A 63 -1.74 7.60 -10.80
CA LEU A 63 -3.18 7.75 -10.78
C LEU A 63 -3.69 7.86 -12.22
N VAL A 64 -4.55 6.95 -12.62
CA VAL A 64 -4.98 6.86 -14.02
C VAL A 64 -6.48 7.06 -14.19
N ALA A 65 -6.85 7.60 -15.35
CA ALA A 65 -8.18 7.50 -15.92
C ALA A 65 -8.14 6.53 -17.11
N ARG A 66 -9.20 5.74 -17.29
CA ARG A 66 -9.37 4.83 -18.41
C ARG A 66 -10.25 5.49 -19.46
N SER A 67 -9.73 5.65 -20.66
CA SER A 67 -10.50 6.11 -21.82
C SER A 67 -10.23 5.18 -23.00
N GLN A 68 -11.28 4.63 -23.62
CA GLN A 68 -11.20 3.88 -24.88
C GLN A 68 -10.01 2.89 -24.96
N ARG A 69 -9.86 2.06 -23.92
CA ARG A 69 -8.79 1.04 -23.75
C ARG A 69 -7.38 1.56 -23.42
N ARG A 70 -7.20 2.87 -23.21
CA ARG A 70 -5.94 3.46 -22.76
C ARG A 70 -6.02 3.86 -21.30
N MET A 71 -4.92 3.64 -20.57
CA MET A 71 -4.70 4.23 -19.25
C MET A 71 -3.86 5.48 -19.43
N MET A 72 -4.38 6.61 -18.99
CA MET A 72 -3.71 7.92 -19.05
C MET A 72 -3.65 8.48 -17.64
N LEU A 73 -2.69 9.38 -17.38
CA LEU A 73 -2.64 10.10 -16.12
C LEU A 73 -3.99 10.80 -15.87
N SER A 74 -4.54 10.62 -14.67
CA SER A 74 -5.75 11.34 -14.26
C SER A 74 -5.38 12.79 -13.90
N PRO A 75 -6.09 13.79 -14.43
CA PRO A 75 -5.91 15.18 -14.01
C PRO A 75 -6.41 15.43 -12.59
N PHE A 76 -7.23 14.53 -12.03
CA PHE A 76 -7.85 14.71 -10.72
C PHE A 76 -7.50 13.56 -9.78
N PHE A 77 -6.92 13.86 -8.61
CA PHE A 77 -6.57 12.89 -7.57
C PHE A 77 -7.78 12.08 -7.09
N SER A 78 -8.83 12.79 -6.67
CA SER A 78 -10.00 12.16 -6.08
C SER A 78 -10.86 11.42 -7.09
N LYS A 79 -10.87 11.84 -8.37
CA LYS A 79 -11.73 11.28 -9.42
C LYS A 79 -11.03 10.27 -10.33
N CYS A 80 -9.85 9.79 -9.96
CA CYS A 80 -9.14 8.79 -10.76
C CYS A 80 -9.90 7.46 -10.82
N ASP A 81 -9.72 6.70 -11.88
CA ASP A 81 -10.28 5.35 -12.01
C ASP A 81 -9.53 4.34 -11.15
N GLY A 82 -8.27 4.63 -10.81
CA GLY A 82 -7.46 3.75 -10.01
C GLY A 82 -5.99 4.12 -10.02
N LEU A 83 -5.22 3.23 -9.39
CA LEU A 83 -3.77 3.29 -9.28
C LEU A 83 -3.16 2.23 -10.20
N LEU A 84 -2.29 2.65 -11.10
CA LEU A 84 -1.42 1.77 -11.87
C LEU A 84 -0.06 1.71 -11.19
N VAL A 85 0.29 0.56 -10.63
CA VAL A 85 1.63 0.32 -10.06
C VAL A 85 2.53 -0.25 -11.14
N VAL A 86 3.61 0.45 -11.45
CA VAL A 86 4.59 0.05 -12.46
C VAL A 86 5.90 -0.30 -11.77
N ASP A 87 6.42 -1.49 -12.06
CA ASP A 87 7.74 -1.93 -11.67
C ASP A 87 8.64 -1.96 -12.92
N PRO A 88 9.50 -0.96 -13.14
CA PRO A 88 10.33 -0.89 -14.35
C PRO A 88 11.39 -2.00 -14.39
N GLY A 89 11.86 -2.48 -13.23
CA GLY A 89 12.84 -3.55 -13.14
C GLY A 89 12.24 -4.91 -13.49
N ALA A 90 11.04 -5.19 -12.97
CA ALA A 90 10.32 -6.44 -13.25
C ALA A 90 9.50 -6.42 -14.56
N ARG A 91 9.39 -5.25 -15.22
CA ARG A 91 8.50 -5.01 -16.38
C ARG A 91 7.04 -5.40 -16.11
N THR A 92 6.59 -5.29 -14.86
CA THR A 92 5.21 -5.63 -14.48
C THR A 92 4.37 -4.37 -14.26
N ARG A 93 3.06 -4.50 -14.51
CA ARG A 93 2.07 -3.46 -14.27
C ARG A 93 0.85 -4.06 -13.60
N VAL A 94 0.44 -3.49 -12.47
CA VAL A 94 -0.72 -3.92 -11.71
C VAL A 94 -1.69 -2.77 -11.56
N PHE A 95 -2.90 -2.94 -12.08
CA PHE A 95 -3.97 -1.96 -11.92
C PHE A 95 -4.81 -2.29 -10.68
N ARG A 96 -5.05 -1.29 -9.84
CA ARG A 96 -5.97 -1.37 -8.70
C ARG A 96 -7.06 -0.32 -8.87
N ALA A 97 -8.32 -0.76 -8.93
CA ALA A 97 -9.44 0.13 -9.15
C ALA A 97 -9.75 1.00 -7.93
N ASN A 98 -10.13 2.25 -8.18
CA ASN A 98 -10.75 3.13 -7.18
C ASN A 98 -12.27 3.18 -7.41
N ALA A 99 -13.01 2.29 -6.75
CA ALA A 99 -14.46 2.22 -6.91
C ALA A 99 -15.20 3.43 -6.30
N LYS A 100 -14.64 4.01 -5.22
CA LYS A 100 -15.29 5.09 -4.47
C LYS A 100 -15.01 6.47 -5.06
N ARG A 101 -13.87 6.65 -5.73
CA ARG A 101 -13.49 7.91 -6.40
C ARG A 101 -13.60 9.13 -5.47
N THR A 102 -13.02 9.00 -4.28
CA THR A 102 -12.84 10.08 -3.29
C THR A 102 -11.37 10.23 -2.91
N GLY A 103 -10.96 11.41 -2.42
CA GLY A 103 -9.58 11.66 -1.97
C GLY A 103 -9.13 10.66 -0.90
N LEU A 104 -9.98 10.42 0.11
CA LEU A 104 -9.78 9.41 1.15
C LEU A 104 -9.53 8.01 0.55
N SER A 105 -10.39 7.56 -0.37
CA SER A 105 -10.21 6.25 -1.01
C SER A 105 -8.96 6.15 -1.87
N THR A 106 -8.55 7.24 -2.52
CA THR A 106 -7.30 7.30 -3.29
C THR A 106 -6.09 7.22 -2.35
N CYS A 107 -6.11 7.93 -1.22
CA CYS A 107 -5.06 7.85 -0.21
C CYS A 107 -4.91 6.41 0.33
N ASP A 108 -6.00 5.77 0.73
CA ASP A 108 -5.97 4.39 1.24
C ASP A 108 -5.47 3.40 0.16
N LEU A 109 -5.85 3.63 -1.10
CA LEU A 109 -5.39 2.84 -2.24
C LEU A 109 -3.87 2.96 -2.46
N VAL A 110 -3.33 4.18 -2.35
CA VAL A 110 -1.89 4.46 -2.46
C VAL A 110 -1.13 3.81 -1.30
N LEU A 111 -1.57 4.04 -0.07
CA LEU A 111 -0.89 3.53 1.13
C LEU A 111 -0.86 2.00 1.18
N SER A 112 -1.93 1.34 0.75
CA SER A 112 -2.00 -0.14 0.68
C SER A 112 -1.24 -0.75 -0.52
N SER A 113 -0.70 0.07 -1.41
CA SER A 113 0.00 -0.42 -2.62
C SER A 113 1.48 -0.76 -2.38
N GLY A 114 2.08 -0.22 -1.31
CA GLY A 114 3.50 -0.41 -0.99
C GLY A 114 4.44 0.27 -1.98
N ILE A 115 3.99 1.29 -2.71
CA ILE A 115 4.85 2.17 -3.50
C ILE A 115 5.48 3.22 -2.58
N ALA A 116 6.64 3.75 -2.99
CA ALA A 116 7.25 4.93 -2.36
C ALA A 116 7.17 6.18 -3.25
N LYS A 117 6.86 6.01 -4.55
CA LYS A 117 6.84 7.06 -5.57
C LYS A 117 5.45 7.14 -6.21
N LEU A 118 4.84 8.32 -6.24
CA LEU A 118 3.51 8.55 -6.82
C LEU A 118 3.53 9.70 -7.84
N VAL A 119 2.92 9.47 -9.00
CA VAL A 119 2.63 10.53 -9.98
C VAL A 119 1.12 10.79 -10.03
N CYS A 120 0.74 12.06 -9.91
CA CYS A 120 -0.65 12.53 -10.07
C CYS A 120 -0.70 13.80 -10.92
N GLY A 121 -1.86 14.14 -11.50
CA GLY A 121 -2.02 15.39 -12.26
C GLY A 121 -2.23 16.62 -11.37
N PHE A 122 -2.87 16.43 -10.22
CA PHE A 122 -3.14 17.45 -9.21
C PHE A 122 -3.48 16.73 -7.91
N ILE A 123 -3.12 17.29 -6.76
CA ILE A 123 -3.50 16.80 -5.43
C ILE A 123 -3.76 17.99 -4.49
N ALA A 124 -4.76 17.86 -3.61
CA ALA A 124 -5.03 18.89 -2.61
C ALA A 124 -4.09 18.72 -1.40
N ARG A 125 -3.70 19.83 -0.76
CA ARG A 125 -2.81 19.85 0.42
C ARG A 125 -3.14 18.78 1.49
N PRO A 126 -4.38 18.61 1.97
CA PRO A 126 -4.64 17.61 3.02
C PRO A 126 -4.34 16.17 2.58
N ASP A 127 -4.59 15.84 1.31
CA ASP A 127 -4.25 14.52 0.76
C ASP A 127 -2.74 14.37 0.58
N LEU A 128 -2.06 15.44 0.12
CA LEU A 128 -0.61 15.48 -0.03
C LEU A 128 0.09 15.29 1.32
N ASP A 129 -0.27 16.06 2.34
CA ASP A 129 0.34 16.01 3.68
C ASP A 129 0.23 14.60 4.28
N ARG A 130 -0.91 13.94 4.06
CA ARG A 130 -1.14 12.56 4.50
C ARG A 130 -0.21 11.56 3.80
N LEU A 131 -0.03 11.69 2.49
CA LEU A 131 0.87 10.82 1.73
C LEU A 131 2.34 11.08 2.04
N SER A 132 2.72 12.35 2.15
CA SER A 132 4.10 12.78 2.48
C SER A 132 4.52 12.32 3.88
N THR A 133 3.62 12.41 4.86
CA THR A 133 3.86 11.90 6.23
C THR A 133 4.08 10.39 6.25
N ALA A 134 3.47 9.65 5.32
CA ALA A 134 3.70 8.22 5.13
C ALA A 134 4.95 7.90 4.31
N GLY A 135 5.75 8.91 3.92
CA GLY A 135 6.99 8.75 3.17
C GLY A 135 6.80 8.54 1.67
N ILE A 136 5.66 8.92 1.10
CA ILE A 136 5.42 8.86 -0.34
C ILE A 136 5.99 10.12 -1.01
N ASP A 137 6.92 9.96 -1.95
CA ASP A 137 7.35 11.04 -2.85
C ASP A 137 6.27 11.26 -3.91
N VAL A 138 5.56 12.40 -3.82
CA VAL A 138 4.48 12.76 -4.73
C VAL A 138 4.96 13.80 -5.74
N ARG A 139 4.81 13.46 -7.03
CA ARG A 139 5.19 14.31 -8.16
C ARG A 139 4.01 14.66 -9.05
N ILE A 140 4.07 15.85 -9.65
CA ILE A 140 3.06 16.33 -10.59
C ILE A 140 3.45 15.99 -12.03
N GLY A 141 2.63 15.17 -12.67
CA GLY A 141 2.80 14.75 -14.06
C GLY A 141 1.94 15.55 -15.03
N SER A 142 2.41 15.73 -16.26
CA SER A 142 1.58 16.26 -17.35
C SER A 142 0.72 15.15 -17.96
N CYS A 143 -0.57 15.43 -18.14
CA CYS A 143 -1.53 14.52 -18.79
C CYS A 143 -1.24 14.30 -20.29
N ALA A 144 -0.40 15.14 -20.90
CA ALA A 144 0.05 14.97 -22.29
C ALA A 144 1.12 13.88 -22.44
N ARG A 145 1.75 13.43 -21.33
CA ARG A 145 2.80 12.42 -21.35
C ARG A 145 2.23 11.02 -21.15
N THR A 146 2.86 10.03 -21.78
CA THR A 146 2.52 8.63 -21.57
C THR A 146 2.95 8.16 -20.18
N VAL A 147 2.29 7.12 -19.67
CA VAL A 147 2.65 6.42 -18.43
C VAL A 147 4.15 6.09 -18.40
N ASP A 148 4.69 5.51 -19.47
CA ASP A 148 6.11 5.15 -19.55
C ASP A 148 7.05 6.35 -19.48
N ALA A 149 6.69 7.47 -20.11
CA ALA A 149 7.49 8.68 -20.04
C ALA A 149 7.49 9.28 -18.63
N LEU A 150 6.37 9.19 -17.90
CA LEU A 150 6.25 9.64 -16.52
C LEU A 150 7.08 8.78 -15.56
N VAL A 151 7.04 7.45 -15.71
CA VAL A 151 7.85 6.54 -14.88
C VAL A 151 9.35 6.76 -15.10
N ARG A 152 9.80 6.81 -16.36
CA ARG A 152 11.23 7.01 -16.67
C ARG A 152 11.77 8.37 -16.23
N GLY A 153 10.92 9.40 -16.27
CA GLY A 153 11.31 10.76 -15.93
C GLY A 153 10.91 11.19 -14.52
N PHE A 154 10.59 10.24 -13.62
CA PHE A 154 9.99 10.55 -12.32
C PHE A 154 10.78 11.58 -11.52
N ASP A 155 12.10 11.39 -11.38
CA ASP A 155 12.92 12.25 -10.51
C ASP A 155 13.04 13.69 -11.05
N ALA A 156 12.76 13.89 -12.34
CA ALA A 156 12.73 15.21 -13.00
C ALA A 156 11.35 15.88 -12.99
N LEU A 157 10.31 15.22 -12.44
CA LEU A 157 9.00 15.83 -12.30
C LEU A 157 8.97 16.83 -11.13
N PRO A 158 8.17 17.90 -11.21
CA PRO A 158 7.95 18.82 -10.09
C PRO A 158 7.40 18.07 -8.87
N ALA A 159 7.87 18.45 -7.68
CA ALA A 159 7.23 18.06 -6.42
C ALA A 159 5.83 18.68 -6.34
N ALA A 160 4.89 17.93 -5.75
CA ALA A 160 3.52 18.37 -5.51
C ALA A 160 3.39 19.37 -4.36
#